data_AF-A0A2T3B2B4-F1
#
_entry.id   AF-A0A2T3B2B4-F1
#
_cell.length_a   1.000
_cell.length_b   1.000
_cell.length_c   1.000
_cell.angle_alpha   90.00
_cell.angle_beta   90.00
_cell.angle_gamma   90.00
#
_symmetry.space_group_name_H-M   'P 1'
#
loop_
_entity.id
_entity.type
_entity.pdbx_description
1 polymer ?
#
loop_
_entity_poly.entity_id
_entity_poly.type
_entity_poly.pdbx_seq_one_letter_code
_entity_poly.pdbx_strand_id
1 'polypeptide(L)'
;MWAMLALFQRDPQPPNNPLFNLGTGKGFTKKASEQLCPSFLETGCNPRNWTGHSFRRGAAQHISDFGMLHHEIRLLGRWSSDAFKLYFTATPRQRQLNAMASPLYNTDTFPTLAPPLPLA
;
A
#
# COMPACT_ATOMS: atom_id res chain seq x y z
N MET A 1 7.65 -9.94 -0.10
CA MET A 1 8.31 -10.71 -1.18
C MET A 1 7.48 -11.90 -1.66
N TRP A 2 6.98 -12.76 -0.76
CA TRP A 2 6.20 -13.97 -1.12
C TRP A 2 4.97 -13.74 -2.01
N ALA A 3 4.21 -12.67 -1.79
CA ALA A 3 3.03 -12.38 -2.60
C ALA A 3 3.35 -12.10 -4.09
N MET A 4 4.47 -11.44 -4.38
CA MET A 4 4.88 -11.19 -5.77
C MET A 4 5.36 -12.48 -6.45
N LEU A 5 6.12 -13.32 -5.73
CA LEU A 5 6.54 -14.62 -6.26
C LEU A 5 5.34 -15.52 -6.56
N ALA A 6 4.36 -15.55 -5.67
CA ALA A 6 3.12 -16.29 -5.88
C ALA A 6 2.31 -15.74 -7.06
N LEU A 7 2.33 -14.42 -7.29
CA LEU A 7 1.70 -13.81 -8.48
C LEU A 7 2.39 -14.27 -9.77
N PHE A 8 3.72 -14.20 -9.84
CA PHE A 8 4.47 -14.64 -11.03
C PHE A 8 4.32 -16.14 -11.32
N GLN A 9 4.19 -16.98 -10.28
CA GLN A 9 3.93 -18.40 -10.46
C GLN A 9 2.51 -18.67 -10.98
N ARG A 10 1.52 -17.87 -10.56
CA ARG A 10 0.12 -18.04 -10.94
C ARG A 10 -0.22 -17.42 -12.30
N ASP A 11 0.43 -16.31 -12.62
CA ASP A 11 0.21 -15.57 -13.86
C ASP A 11 1.56 -15.09 -14.44
N PRO A 12 2.32 -15.99 -15.11
CA PRO A 12 3.59 -15.65 -15.73
C PRO A 12 3.33 -14.76 -16.96
N GLN A 13 3.41 -13.45 -16.76
CA GLN A 13 3.23 -12.47 -17.82
C GLN A 13 4.55 -12.18 -18.57
N PRO A 14 4.50 -11.92 -19.89
CA PRO A 14 5.65 -11.44 -20.65
C PRO A 14 6.23 -10.15 -20.04
N PRO A 15 7.55 -9.88 -20.21
CA PRO A 15 8.19 -8.71 -19.62
C PRO A 15 7.55 -7.36 -19.98
N ASN A 16 6.89 -7.29 -21.13
CA ASN A 16 6.28 -6.07 -21.67
C ASN A 16 4.79 -5.92 -21.30
N ASN A 17 4.21 -6.90 -20.60
CA ASN A 17 2.81 -6.83 -20.16
C ASN A 17 2.69 -6.19 -18.77
N PRO A 18 1.53 -5.57 -18.46
CA PRO A 18 1.29 -5.05 -17.13
C PRO A 18 1.27 -6.18 -16.09
N LEU A 19 1.87 -5.91 -14.92
CA LEU A 19 1.93 -6.87 -13.81
C LEU A 19 0.55 -7.34 -13.34
N PHE A 20 -0.46 -6.47 -13.42
CA PHE A 20 -1.85 -6.80 -13.12
C PHE A 20 -2.69 -6.73 -14.38
N ASN A 21 -3.28 -7.86 -14.76
CA ASN A 21 -4.22 -7.95 -15.86
C ASN A 21 -5.57 -8.51 -15.37
N LEU A 22 -6.62 -8.33 -16.17
CA LEU A 22 -7.94 -8.90 -15.90
C LEU A 22 -8.19 -10.21 -16.68
N GLY A 23 -7.16 -11.03 -16.90
CA GLY A 23 -7.24 -12.30 -17.65
C GLY A 23 -7.57 -12.15 -19.14
N THR A 24 -7.93 -10.95 -19.61
CA THR A 24 -8.34 -10.65 -20.99
C THR A 24 -7.23 -10.00 -21.82
N GLY A 25 -5.98 -10.03 -21.33
CA GLY A 25 -4.85 -9.31 -21.94
C GLY A 25 -4.94 -7.79 -21.88
N LYS A 26 -6.01 -7.25 -21.28
CA LYS A 26 -6.20 -5.81 -21.06
C LYS A 26 -5.67 -5.43 -19.68
N GLY A 27 -5.02 -4.27 -19.62
CA GLY A 27 -4.53 -3.68 -18.38
C GLY A 27 -5.65 -3.41 -17.38
N PHE A 28 -5.27 -3.29 -16.12
CA PHE A 28 -6.19 -3.02 -15.01
C PHE A 28 -6.92 -1.69 -15.20
N THR A 29 -8.26 -1.70 -15.27
CA THR A 29 -9.06 -0.48 -15.45
C THR A 29 -9.48 0.10 -14.10
N LYS A 30 -9.82 1.40 -14.06
CA LYS A 30 -10.40 2.03 -12.85
C LYS A 30 -11.66 1.29 -12.37
N LYS A 31 -12.55 0.90 -13.29
CA LYS A 31 -13.76 0.14 -12.96
C LYS A 31 -13.43 -1.22 -12.32
N ALA A 32 -12.39 -1.89 -12.80
CA ALA A 32 -11.90 -3.12 -12.18
C ALA A 32 -11.32 -2.89 -10.78
N SER A 33 -10.67 -1.75 -10.53
CA SER A 33 -10.21 -1.40 -9.17
C SER A 33 -11.36 -1.21 -8.18
N GLU A 34 -12.49 -0.67 -8.65
CA GLU A 34 -13.72 -0.53 -7.84
C GLU A 34 -14.37 -1.90 -7.57
N GLN A 35 -14.15 -2.88 -8.45
CA GLN A 35 -14.58 -4.27 -8.28
C GLN A 35 -13.67 -5.09 -7.35
N LEU A 36 -12.60 -4.52 -6.77
CA LEU A 36 -11.86 -5.15 -5.67
C LEU A 36 -12.53 -4.93 -4.29
N CYS A 37 -13.61 -4.14 -4.25
CA CYS A 37 -14.43 -3.92 -3.06
C CYS A 37 -15.30 -5.11 -2.56
N PRO A 38 -15.50 -6.27 -3.23
CA PRO A 38 -16.29 -7.38 -2.70
C PRO A 38 -15.82 -7.89 -1.34
N SER A 39 -14.53 -7.76 -1.04
CA SER A 39 -13.94 -8.09 0.28
C SER A 39 -14.54 -7.27 1.45
N PHE A 40 -15.27 -6.18 1.20
CA PHE A 40 -15.98 -5.41 2.23
C PHE A 40 -17.38 -5.95 2.55
N LEU A 41 -17.95 -6.82 1.72
CA LEU A 41 -19.25 -7.44 2.02
C LEU A 41 -19.17 -8.26 3.32
N GLU A 42 -18.01 -8.85 3.58
CA GLU A 42 -17.73 -9.61 4.81
C GLU A 42 -17.54 -8.70 6.04
N THR A 43 -17.19 -7.43 5.85
CA THR A 43 -16.93 -6.48 6.94
C THR A 43 -18.15 -5.61 7.29
N GLY A 44 -19.34 -5.92 6.73
CA GLY A 44 -20.58 -5.16 6.96
C GLY A 44 -20.58 -3.72 6.42
N CYS A 45 -19.57 -3.37 5.63
CA CYS A 45 -19.40 -2.03 5.09
C CYS A 45 -20.02 -1.95 3.68
N ASN A 46 -20.81 -0.91 3.39
CA ASN A 46 -21.36 -0.73 2.05
C ASN A 46 -20.24 -0.31 1.07
N PRO A 47 -19.87 -1.16 0.09
CA PRO A 47 -18.76 -0.90 -0.82
C PRO A 47 -18.97 0.34 -1.71
N ARG A 48 -20.22 0.80 -1.90
CA ARG A 48 -20.52 2.03 -2.66
C ARG A 48 -20.04 3.30 -1.98
N ASN A 49 -19.80 3.25 -0.67
CA ASN A 49 -19.34 4.41 0.11
C ASN A 49 -17.82 4.55 0.11
N TRP A 50 -17.09 3.60 -0.48
CA TRP A 50 -15.63 3.56 -0.46
C TRP A 50 -15.09 3.66 -1.88
N THR A 51 -14.14 4.58 -2.08
CA THR A 51 -13.44 4.76 -3.36
C THR A 51 -11.98 4.40 -3.21
N GLY A 52 -11.25 4.23 -4.32
CA GLY A 52 -9.78 4.11 -4.31
C GLY A 52 -9.08 5.21 -3.48
N HIS A 53 -9.67 6.41 -3.43
CA HIS A 53 -9.17 7.49 -2.58
C HIS A 53 -9.31 7.18 -1.08
N SER A 54 -10.44 6.62 -0.66
CA SER A 54 -10.66 6.21 0.73
C SER A 54 -9.62 5.18 1.19
N PHE A 55 -9.24 4.23 0.32
CA PHE A 55 -8.15 3.29 0.58
C PHE A 55 -6.81 3.99 0.76
N ARG A 56 -6.49 4.96 -0.12
CA ARG A 56 -5.24 5.71 -0.02
C ARG A 56 -5.17 6.52 1.29
N ARG A 57 -6.29 7.09 1.74
CA ARG A 57 -6.40 7.75 3.05
C ARG A 57 -6.16 6.77 4.20
N GLY A 58 -6.85 5.63 4.17
CA GLY A 58 -6.71 4.58 5.20
C GLY A 58 -5.29 4.02 5.29
N ALA A 59 -4.65 3.76 4.15
CA ALA A 59 -3.26 3.32 4.09
C ALA A 59 -2.29 4.38 4.67
N ALA A 60 -2.49 5.65 4.34
CA ALA A 60 -1.69 6.75 4.91
C ALA A 60 -1.83 6.83 6.43
N GLN A 61 -3.07 6.78 6.93
CA GLN A 61 -3.36 6.76 8.37
C GLN A 61 -2.70 5.57 9.06
N HIS A 62 -2.92 4.36 8.52
CA HIS A 62 -2.41 3.12 9.07
C HIS A 62 -0.89 3.18 9.23
N ILE A 63 -0.17 3.57 8.18
CA ILE A 63 1.29 3.69 8.22
C ILE A 63 1.76 4.79 9.20
N SER A 64 1.05 5.93 9.28
CA SER A 64 1.30 6.96 10.28
C SER A 64 1.07 6.45 11.72
N ASP A 65 0.08 5.59 11.92
CA ASP A 65 -0.23 5.00 13.22
C ASP A 65 0.87 4.07 13.72
N PHE A 66 1.60 3.43 12.81
CA PHE A 66 2.81 2.67 13.16
C PHE A 66 4.06 3.52 13.34
N GLY A 67 3.93 4.85 13.34
CA GLY A 67 5.04 5.76 13.66
C GLY A 67 6.02 6.02 12.51
N MET A 68 5.67 5.66 11.28
CA MET A 68 6.49 5.99 10.12
C MET A 68 6.65 7.51 9.94
N LEU A 69 7.83 7.95 9.51
CA LEU A 69 8.12 9.37 9.35
C LEU A 69 7.36 9.95 8.15
N HIS A 70 6.95 11.21 8.26
CA HIS A 70 6.15 11.87 7.21
C HIS A 70 6.85 11.85 5.84
N HIS A 71 8.18 11.92 5.78
CA HIS A 71 8.92 11.89 4.52
C HIS A 71 8.85 10.50 3.85
N GLU A 72 8.87 9.42 4.62
CA GLU A 72 8.74 8.05 4.13
C GLU A 72 7.31 7.81 3.62
N ILE A 73 6.30 8.25 4.37
CA ILE A 73 4.90 8.19 3.95
C ILE A 73 4.71 8.96 2.63
N ARG A 74 5.30 10.16 2.53
CA ARG A 74 5.28 10.98 1.31
C ARG A 74 5.86 10.23 0.11
N LEU A 75 7.01 9.57 0.30
CA LEU A 75 7.68 8.78 -0.74
C LEU A 75 6.85 7.56 -1.14
N LEU A 76 6.41 6.76 -0.17
CA LEU A 76 5.60 5.54 -0.39
C LEU A 76 4.32 5.84 -1.16
N GLY A 77 3.60 6.88 -0.77
CA GLY A 77 2.37 7.28 -1.44
C GLY A 77 2.58 8.17 -2.65
N ARG A 78 3.82 8.49 -3.04
CA ARG A 78 4.15 9.35 -4.21
C ARG A 78 3.42 10.70 -4.17
N TRP A 79 3.39 11.34 -3.00
CA TRP A 79 2.77 12.66 -2.85
C TRP A 79 3.76 13.77 -3.21
N SER A 80 3.32 14.68 -4.08
CA SER A 80 4.09 15.86 -4.46
C SER A 80 4.06 16.96 -3.39
N SER A 81 3.06 16.97 -2.51
CA SER A 81 2.86 17.97 -1.47
C SER A 81 2.51 17.33 -0.13
N ASP A 82 2.42 18.15 0.92
CA ASP A 82 2.10 17.73 2.27
C ASP A 82 0.59 17.53 2.54
N ALA A 83 -0.25 17.56 1.51
CA ALA A 83 -1.71 17.39 1.63
C ALA A 83 -2.12 16.06 2.28
N PHE A 84 -1.28 15.03 2.20
CA PHE A 84 -1.52 13.72 2.82
C PHE A 84 -1.59 13.80 4.36
N LYS A 85 -0.99 14.81 4.98
CA LYS A 85 -1.02 15.01 6.44
C LYS A 85 -2.45 15.24 6.95
N LEU A 86 -3.34 15.76 6.10
CA LEU A 86 -4.76 15.95 6.41
C LEU A 86 -5.51 14.62 6.58
N TYR A 87 -4.91 13.49 6.20
CA TYR A 87 -5.52 12.19 6.40
C TYR A 87 -5.29 11.64 7.81
N PHE A 88 -4.39 12.25 8.59
CA PHE A 88 -4.05 11.80 9.92
C PHE A 88 -5.04 12.31 10.97
N THR A 89 -5.70 11.40 11.67
CA THR A 89 -6.69 11.66 12.72
C THR A 89 -6.24 11.12 14.08
N ALA A 90 -5.27 10.21 14.12
CA ALA A 90 -4.74 9.67 15.37
C ALA A 90 -3.89 10.68 16.13
N THR A 91 -4.08 10.71 17.45
CA THR A 91 -3.26 11.51 18.38
C THR A 91 -1.84 10.94 18.50
N PRO A 92 -0.83 11.75 18.89
CA PRO A 92 0.53 11.27 19.13
C PRO A 92 0.60 10.07 20.09
N ARG A 93 -0.25 10.05 21.11
CA ARG A 93 -0.36 8.96 22.09
C ARG A 93 -0.85 7.66 21.44
N GLN A 94 -1.86 7.73 20.56
CA GLN A 94 -2.37 6.55 19.85
C GLN A 94 -1.32 5.98 18.91
N ARG A 95 -0.56 6.83 18.21
CA ARG A 95 0.54 6.39 17.33
C ARG A 95 1.63 5.66 18.11
N GLN A 96 2.01 6.16 19.28
CA GLN A 96 3.00 5.50 20.14
C GLN A 96 2.52 4.10 20.60
N LEU A 97 1.26 3.99 21.03
CA LEU A 97 0.69 2.70 21.44
C LEU A 97 0.63 1.69 20.29
N ASN A 98 0.22 2.14 19.10
CA ASN A 98 0.12 1.30 17.91
C ASN A 98 1.49 0.82 17.40
N ALA A 99 2.51 1.68 17.46
CA ALA A 99 3.89 1.32 17.11
C ALA A 99 4.46 0.25 18.06
N MET A 100 4.18 0.34 19.37
CA MET A 100 4.66 -0.62 20.37
C MET A 100 3.98 -2.00 20.28
N ALA A 101 2.80 -2.08 19.67
CA ALA A 101 2.01 -3.31 19.61
C ALA A 101 2.29 -4.20 18.38
N SER A 102 3.14 -3.75 17.43
CA SER A 102 3.28 -4.40 16.13
C SER A 102 4.58 -5.22 15.99
N PRO A 103 4.50 -6.53 15.63
CA PRO A 103 5.68 -7.35 15.31
C PRO A 103 6.36 -6.96 13.99
N LEU A 104 5.72 -6.13 13.16
CA LEU A 104 6.15 -5.85 11.78
C LEU A 104 7.31 -4.84 11.67
N TYR A 105 7.72 -4.23 12.78
CA TYR A 105 8.84 -3.28 12.87
C TYR A 105 9.84 -3.67 13.96
N ASN A 106 10.19 -4.96 14.06
CA ASN A 106 11.52 -5.28 14.57
C ASN A 106 12.53 -4.79 13.51
N THR A 107 13.52 -3.99 13.89
CA THR A 107 14.42 -3.23 12.99
C THR A 107 15.29 -4.07 12.05
N ASP A 108 15.10 -5.38 12.00
CA ASP A 108 15.91 -6.35 11.28
C ASP A 108 15.37 -6.73 9.88
N THR A 109 14.19 -6.26 9.47
CA THR A 109 13.50 -6.77 8.25
C THR A 109 13.19 -5.75 7.15
N PHE A 110 13.74 -4.53 7.20
CA PHE A 110 13.90 -3.77 5.96
C PHE A 110 15.15 -4.27 5.24
N PRO A 111 15.06 -4.79 3.99
CA PRO A 111 16.26 -4.94 3.20
C PRO A 111 16.85 -3.54 3.06
N THR A 112 17.98 -3.30 3.71
CA THR A 112 18.86 -2.17 3.41
C THR A 112 18.96 -2.15 1.90
N LEU A 113 18.39 -1.12 1.26
CA LEU A 113 18.61 -0.91 -0.17
C LEU A 113 20.13 -0.88 -0.31
N ALA A 114 20.70 -1.94 -0.90
CA ALA A 114 22.12 -1.98 -1.16
C ALA A 114 22.48 -0.71 -1.94
N PRO A 115 23.59 -0.03 -1.59
CA PRO A 115 23.99 1.18 -2.29
C PRO A 115 24.06 0.89 -3.80
N PRO A 116 23.60 1.81 -4.66
CA PRO A 116 23.63 1.58 -6.10
C PRO A 116 25.05 1.26 -6.53
N LEU A 117 25.21 0.17 -7.28
CA LEU A 117 26.50 -0.23 -7.83
C LEU A 117 27.09 0.93 -8.63
N PRO A 118 28.40 1.23 -8.50
CA PRO A 118 29.02 2.30 -9.26
C PRO A 118 28.92 1.99 -10.75
N LEU A 119 28.49 2.99 -11.53
CA LEU A 119 28.47 2.92 -12.98
C LEU A 119 29.91 2.64 -13.47
N ALA A 120 30.08 1.53 -14.17
CA ALA A 120 31.26 1.21 -14.95
C ALA A 120 31.14 1.81 -16.36
#